data_AF-A0A165PSP0-F1
#
_entry.id   AF-A0A165PSP0-F1
#
_cell.length_a   1.000
_cell.length_b   1.000
_cell.length_c   1.000
_cell.angle_alpha   90.00
_cell.angle_beta   90.00
_cell.angle_gamma   90.00
#
_symmetry.space_group_name_H-M   'P 1'
#
loop_
_entity.id
_entity.type
_entity.pdbx_description
1 polymer ?
#
loop_
_entity_poly.entity_id
_entity_poly.type
_entity_poly.pdbx_seq_one_letter_code
_entity_poly.pdbx_strand_id
1 'polypeptide(L)'
;MIARHVGRSFKDGVLIQWEPIDADVRPTLSVGNKFFTSTRFTNRNNAIPFDKVVDPRGILEKLQDENFIHTDDNKVTYYKVIVDETGKLQYITMDPAAFRTGDIAEVEFSIITVPQKERYRMGLVLRSITLLDAQHTETPHLSSSTHIQPSLSAPKIKRHVGHEDSVVKDAREKMSKWQIRATREEEDMST
;
A
#
# COMPACT_ATOMS: atom_id res chain seq x y z
N MET A 1 -12.87 5.42 17.42
CA MET A 1 -14.16 5.87 16.81
C MET A 1 -14.93 4.71 16.17
N ILE A 2 -14.28 3.91 15.30
CA ILE A 2 -14.90 2.75 14.61
C ILE A 2 -15.43 1.68 15.57
N ALA A 3 -14.60 1.20 16.51
CA ALA A 3 -14.99 0.18 17.49
C ALA A 3 -16.23 0.59 18.32
N ARG A 4 -16.31 1.87 18.71
CA ARG A 4 -17.45 2.42 19.44
C ARG A 4 -18.72 2.45 18.59
N HIS A 5 -18.61 2.76 17.30
CA HIS A 5 -19.77 2.79 16.41
C HIS A 5 -20.34 1.38 16.22
N VAL A 6 -19.49 0.39 15.92
CA VAL A 6 -19.93 -1.01 15.76
C VAL A 6 -20.41 -1.61 17.08
N GLY A 7 -19.78 -1.26 18.21
CA GLY A 7 -20.17 -1.72 19.54
C GLY A 7 -21.62 -1.42 19.91
N ARG A 8 -22.23 -0.37 19.34
CA ARG A 8 -23.65 -0.04 19.55
C ARG A 8 -24.62 -1.11 19.04
N SER A 9 -24.18 -1.96 18.12
CA SER A 9 -24.99 -3.05 17.57
C SER A 9 -24.91 -4.34 18.39
N PHE A 10 -24.08 -4.38 19.44
CA PHE A 10 -23.85 -5.56 20.28
C PHE A 10 -24.21 -5.28 21.73
N LYS A 11 -24.54 -6.33 22.49
CA LYS A 11 -24.61 -6.22 23.96
C LYS A 11 -23.22 -5.94 24.52
N ASP A 12 -23.17 -5.21 25.63
CA ASP A 12 -21.92 -4.88 26.30
C ASP A 12 -21.11 -6.14 26.65
N GLY A 13 -19.80 -6.08 26.40
CA GLY A 13 -18.85 -7.17 26.67
C GLY A 13 -18.83 -8.32 25.65
N VAL A 14 -19.69 -8.30 24.63
CA VAL A 14 -19.75 -9.36 23.60
C VAL A 14 -18.83 -9.07 22.41
N LEU A 15 -18.69 -7.80 22.02
CA LEU A 15 -17.71 -7.39 21.01
C LEU A 15 -16.32 -7.28 21.66
N ILE A 16 -15.35 -8.03 21.15
CA ILE A 16 -13.95 -7.94 21.58
C ILE A 16 -13.44 -6.54 21.21
N GLN A 17 -12.79 -5.87 22.18
CA GLN A 17 -12.17 -4.57 21.97
C GLN A 17 -11.21 -4.62 20.78
N TRP A 18 -11.47 -3.77 19.79
CA TRP A 18 -10.62 -3.61 18.62
C TRP A 18 -9.67 -2.44 18.86
N GLU A 19 -8.38 -2.69 18.68
CA GLU A 19 -7.33 -1.68 18.78
C GLU A 19 -6.63 -1.57 17.42
N PRO A 20 -6.40 -0.35 16.91
CA PRO A 20 -5.48 -0.14 15.80
C PRO A 20 -4.10 -0.68 16.19
N ILE A 21 -3.29 -1.01 15.19
CA ILE A 21 -1.89 -1.33 15.47
C ILE A 21 -1.19 -0.01 15.74
N ASP A 22 -0.77 0.20 16.99
CA ASP A 22 0.10 1.32 17.33
C ASP A 22 1.54 0.92 17.01
N ALA A 23 2.04 1.36 15.85
CA ALA A 23 3.46 1.31 15.56
C ALA A 23 4.12 2.54 16.20
N ASP A 24 4.78 2.32 17.34
CA ASP A 24 5.71 3.13 18.17
C ASP A 24 5.57 4.68 18.22
N VAL A 25 5.36 5.37 17.09
CA VAL A 25 5.44 6.84 16.99
C VAL A 25 4.21 7.49 16.33
N ARG A 26 3.41 6.74 15.55
CA ARG A 26 2.24 7.29 14.85
C ARG A 26 1.06 6.32 14.87
N PRO A 27 -0.18 6.81 14.98
CA PRO A 27 -1.34 5.94 14.85
C PRO A 27 -1.36 5.32 13.46
N THR A 28 -1.35 3.98 13.38
CA THR A 28 -1.41 3.26 12.10
C THR A 28 -2.65 2.38 12.01
N LEU A 29 -3.14 2.22 10.79
CA LEU A 29 -4.25 1.33 10.48
C LEU A 29 -3.72 0.19 9.61
N SER A 30 -3.80 -1.04 10.11
CA SER A 30 -3.50 -2.22 9.32
C SER A 30 -4.79 -2.76 8.72
N VAL A 31 -4.86 -2.78 7.39
CA VAL A 31 -5.98 -3.30 6.62
C VAL A 31 -5.44 -4.23 5.55
N GLY A 32 -6.08 -5.37 5.35
CA GLY A 32 -5.73 -6.31 4.30
C GLY A 32 -6.95 -7.08 3.83
N ASN A 33 -6.80 -7.80 2.72
CA ASN A 33 -7.77 -8.78 2.27
C ASN A 33 -7.03 -10.10 2.01
N LYS A 34 -7.72 -11.21 2.24
CA LYS A 34 -7.18 -12.54 1.93
C LYS A 34 -7.43 -12.84 0.46
N PHE A 35 -6.46 -13.43 -0.21
CA PHE A 35 -6.62 -13.89 -1.59
C PHE A 35 -7.59 -15.06 -1.72
N PHE A 36 -7.82 -15.82 -0.65
CA PHE A 36 -8.68 -16.99 -0.68
C PHE A 36 -9.71 -16.99 0.44
N THR A 37 -10.86 -17.57 0.15
CA THR A 37 -11.93 -17.89 1.09
C THR A 37 -12.11 -19.41 1.14
N SER A 38 -12.35 -19.95 2.33
CA SER A 38 -12.61 -21.38 2.44
C SER A 38 -13.98 -21.74 1.83
N THR A 39 -14.02 -22.83 1.07
CA THR A 39 -15.26 -23.40 0.48
C THR A 39 -16.28 -23.86 1.53
N ARG A 40 -15.89 -23.89 2.81
CA ARG A 40 -16.84 -24.06 3.94
C ARG A 40 -17.77 -22.87 4.13
N PHE A 41 -17.38 -21.68 3.67
CA PHE A 41 -18.12 -20.43 3.86
C PHE A 41 -18.73 -19.87 2.57
N THR A 42 -18.42 -20.46 1.41
CA THR A 42 -18.89 -19.98 0.12
C THR A 42 -19.01 -21.13 -0.88
N ASN A 43 -19.85 -20.96 -1.90
CA ASN A 43 -20.01 -21.94 -2.97
C ASN A 43 -18.83 -21.85 -3.96
N ARG A 44 -18.33 -23.00 -4.44
CA ARG A 44 -17.30 -23.06 -5.50
C ARG A 44 -17.72 -22.35 -6.79
N ASN A 45 -19.02 -22.27 -7.07
CA ASN A 45 -19.55 -21.55 -8.23
C ASN A 45 -19.30 -20.02 -8.15
N ASN A 46 -18.93 -19.51 -6.98
CA ASN A 46 -18.56 -18.10 -6.79
C ASN A 46 -17.08 -17.84 -7.09
N ALA A 47 -16.32 -18.85 -7.51
CA ALA A 47 -14.92 -18.71 -7.85
C ALA A 47 -14.76 -17.79 -9.08
N ILE A 48 -13.85 -16.82 -8.98
CA ILE A 48 -13.46 -15.95 -10.07
C ILE A 48 -11.95 -16.08 -10.31
N PRO A 49 -11.47 -15.89 -11.55
CA PRO A 49 -10.03 -15.88 -11.83
C PRO A 49 -9.36 -14.66 -11.19
N PHE A 50 -8.07 -14.78 -10.87
CA PHE A 50 -7.26 -13.63 -10.46
C PHE A 50 -7.06 -12.67 -11.64
N ASP A 51 -6.97 -11.38 -11.33
CA ASP A 51 -6.54 -10.39 -12.32
C ASP A 51 -5.07 -10.66 -12.71
N LYS A 52 -4.74 -10.56 -13.99
CA LYS A 52 -3.36 -10.70 -14.50
C LYS A 52 -2.41 -9.68 -13.91
N VAL A 53 -2.92 -8.53 -13.47
CA VAL A 53 -2.14 -7.50 -12.77
C VAL A 53 -1.73 -7.97 -11.38
N VAL A 54 -2.57 -8.76 -10.71
CA VAL A 54 -2.32 -9.30 -9.35
C VAL A 54 -1.56 -10.61 -9.39
N ASP A 55 -1.84 -11.47 -10.38
CA ASP A 55 -1.15 -12.75 -10.57
C ASP A 55 -0.59 -12.91 -12.01
N PRO A 56 0.45 -12.15 -12.39
CA PRO A 56 1.01 -12.22 -13.75
C PRO A 56 1.56 -13.58 -14.16
N ARG A 57 1.88 -14.45 -13.18
CA ARG A 57 2.53 -15.75 -13.38
C ARG A 57 1.60 -16.94 -13.08
N GLY A 58 0.34 -16.69 -12.72
CA GLY A 58 -0.61 -17.73 -12.34
C GLY A 58 -0.17 -18.50 -11.09
N ILE A 59 0.62 -17.91 -10.19
CA ILE A 59 1.10 -18.56 -8.97
C ILE A 59 -0.04 -18.68 -7.96
N LEU A 60 -0.82 -17.62 -7.76
CA LEU A 60 -1.97 -17.63 -6.84
C LEU A 60 -3.06 -18.55 -7.37
N GLU A 61 -3.29 -18.55 -8.68
CA GLU A 61 -4.23 -19.47 -9.32
C GLU A 61 -3.83 -20.93 -9.10
N LYS A 62 -2.54 -21.27 -9.23
CA LYS A 62 -2.02 -22.62 -8.96
C LYS A 62 -2.10 -23.05 -7.49
N LEU A 63 -2.23 -22.10 -6.56
CA LEU A 63 -2.40 -22.38 -5.14
C LEU A 63 -3.87 -22.61 -4.75
N GLN A 64 -4.82 -22.36 -5.67
CA GLN A 64 -6.21 -22.73 -5.44
C GLN A 64 -6.34 -24.24 -5.32
N ASP A 65 -7.16 -24.67 -4.37
CA ASP A 65 -7.44 -26.08 -4.15
C ASP A 65 -8.93 -26.28 -3.87
N GLU A 66 -9.26 -27.51 -3.48
CA GLU A 66 -10.61 -27.90 -3.15
C GLU A 66 -11.20 -27.15 -1.93
N ASN A 67 -10.35 -26.64 -1.05
CA ASN A 67 -10.73 -26.05 0.22
C ASN A 67 -10.72 -24.52 0.17
N PHE A 68 -9.99 -23.92 -0.77
CA PHE A 68 -9.72 -22.48 -0.83
C PHE A 68 -9.86 -21.95 -2.26
N ILE A 69 -10.80 -21.02 -2.44
CA ILE A 69 -11.11 -20.39 -3.74
C ILE A 69 -10.98 -18.87 -3.66
N HIS A 70 -10.69 -18.22 -4.79
CA HIS A 70 -10.76 -16.77 -4.91
C HIS A 70 -12.17 -16.35 -5.34
N THR A 71 -12.80 -15.44 -4.60
CA THR A 71 -14.12 -14.89 -4.93
C THR A 71 -14.05 -13.37 -5.12
N ASP A 72 -15.15 -12.76 -5.56
CA ASP A 72 -15.24 -11.30 -5.70
C ASP A 72 -14.93 -10.57 -4.38
N ASP A 73 -15.30 -11.17 -3.24
CA ASP A 73 -14.96 -10.63 -1.91
C ASP A 73 -13.46 -10.59 -1.60
N ASN A 74 -12.66 -11.43 -2.27
CA ASN A 74 -11.21 -11.49 -2.11
C ASN A 74 -10.48 -10.49 -3.03
N LYS A 75 -11.19 -9.86 -3.96
CA LYS A 75 -10.61 -8.91 -4.91
C LYS A 75 -10.36 -7.57 -4.22
N VAL A 76 -9.18 -7.01 -4.48
CA VAL A 76 -8.84 -5.62 -4.17
C VAL A 76 -8.66 -4.89 -5.50
N THR A 77 -9.27 -3.72 -5.63
CA THR A 77 -9.15 -2.88 -6.83
C THR A 77 -8.15 -1.75 -6.60
N TYR A 78 -7.37 -1.44 -7.64
CA TYR A 78 -6.31 -0.45 -7.57
C TYR A 78 -6.53 0.59 -8.66
N TYR A 79 -6.61 1.86 -8.27
CA TYR A 79 -6.87 2.98 -9.18
C TYR A 79 -5.84 4.08 -9.04
N LYS A 80 -5.66 4.88 -10.08
CA LYS A 80 -5.07 6.22 -10.00
C LYS A 80 -6.05 7.25 -10.50
N VAL A 81 -5.98 8.44 -9.95
CA VAL A 81 -6.75 9.59 -10.41
C VAL A 81 -5.98 10.28 -11.53
N ILE A 82 -6.66 10.52 -12.65
CA ILE A 82 -6.18 11.38 -13.74
C ILE A 82 -7.17 12.52 -13.95
N VAL A 83 -6.68 13.66 -14.42
CA VAL A 83 -7.51 14.78 -14.87
C VAL A 83 -7.64 14.65 -16.38
N ASP A 84 -8.86 14.56 -16.89
CA ASP A 84 -9.09 14.52 -18.33
C ASP A 84 -8.95 15.91 -18.98
N GLU A 85 -9.04 15.97 -20.30
CA GLU A 85 -8.93 17.21 -21.08
C GLU A 85 -10.00 18.25 -20.71
N THR A 86 -11.10 17.83 -20.08
CA THR A 86 -12.19 18.69 -19.62
C THR A 86 -12.02 19.16 -18.18
N GLY A 87 -10.93 18.75 -17.51
CA GLY A 87 -10.66 19.06 -16.12
C GLY A 87 -11.39 18.14 -15.12
N LYS A 88 -12.04 17.07 -15.58
CA LYS A 88 -12.78 16.14 -14.72
C LYS A 88 -11.89 15.00 -14.26
N LEU A 89 -12.05 14.62 -12.99
CA LEU A 89 -11.34 13.48 -12.40
C LEU A 89 -11.88 12.16 -12.97
N GLN A 90 -10.97 11.33 -13.46
CA GLN A 90 -11.25 9.96 -13.88
C GLN A 90 -10.39 8.97 -13.09
N TYR A 91 -10.98 7.85 -12.74
CA TYR A 91 -10.32 6.76 -12.02
C TYR A 91 -9.97 5.68 -13.04
N ILE A 92 -8.69 5.38 -13.18
CA ILE A 92 -8.23 4.34 -14.11
C ILE A 92 -7.51 3.25 -13.32
N THR A 93 -7.74 1.99 -13.73
CA THR A 93 -7.09 0.84 -13.11
C THR A 93 -5.57 0.96 -13.22
N MET A 94 -4.86 0.55 -12.17
CA MET A 94 -3.40 0.58 -12.12
C MET A 94 -2.80 -0.69 -11.52
N ASP A 95 -1.50 -0.88 -11.76
CA ASP A 95 -0.72 -1.95 -11.16
C ASP A 95 -0.46 -1.66 -9.67
N PRO A 96 -0.79 -2.57 -8.72
CA PRO A 96 -0.51 -2.38 -7.31
C PRO A 96 0.99 -2.22 -7.00
N ALA A 97 1.89 -2.70 -7.86
CA ALA A 97 3.34 -2.54 -7.70
C ALA A 97 3.82 -1.09 -7.86
N ALA A 98 2.96 -0.19 -8.34
CA ALA A 98 3.28 1.23 -8.46
C ALA A 98 3.19 1.98 -7.12
N PHE A 99 2.45 1.47 -6.12
CA PHE A 99 2.39 2.09 -4.79
C PHE A 99 3.73 1.96 -4.04
N ARG A 100 4.14 3.04 -3.38
CA ARG A 100 5.34 3.13 -2.55
C ARG A 100 5.06 3.78 -1.21
N THR A 101 5.97 3.53 -0.26
CA THR A 101 5.95 4.21 1.03
C THR A 101 6.18 5.71 0.82
N GLY A 102 5.23 6.52 1.28
CA GLY A 102 5.25 7.98 1.11
C GLY A 102 4.15 8.51 0.19
N ASP A 103 3.50 7.62 -0.57
CA ASP A 103 2.37 8.00 -1.44
C ASP A 103 1.14 8.39 -0.60
N ILE A 104 0.34 9.32 -1.14
CA ILE A 104 -0.97 9.66 -0.61
C ILE A 104 -2.01 8.87 -1.39
N ALA A 105 -2.75 8.03 -0.67
CA ALA A 105 -3.78 7.18 -1.24
C ALA A 105 -5.09 7.28 -0.47
N GLU A 106 -6.20 7.21 -1.19
CA GLU A 106 -7.51 6.91 -0.64
C GLU A 106 -7.65 5.39 -0.49
N VAL A 107 -8.15 4.94 0.66
CA VAL A 107 -8.32 3.52 0.97
C VAL A 107 -9.77 3.26 1.33
N GLU A 108 -10.40 2.34 0.59
CA GLU A 108 -11.72 1.84 0.91
C GLU A 108 -11.61 0.47 1.58
N PHE A 109 -12.32 0.30 2.69
CA PHE A 109 -12.35 -0.95 3.41
C PHE A 109 -13.72 -1.22 4.03
N SER A 110 -14.08 -2.49 4.15
CA SER A 110 -15.26 -2.93 4.89
C SER A 110 -14.89 -3.22 6.34
N ILE A 111 -15.79 -2.89 7.25
CA ILE A 111 -15.72 -3.33 8.65
C ILE A 111 -16.61 -4.55 8.79
N ILE A 112 -16.03 -5.68 9.20
CA ILE A 112 -16.75 -6.93 9.40
C ILE A 112 -16.70 -7.33 10.87
N THR A 113 -17.67 -8.14 11.29
CA THR A 113 -17.64 -8.82 12.58
C THR A 113 -17.70 -10.33 12.35
N VAL A 114 -16.75 -11.05 12.94
CA VAL A 114 -16.64 -12.50 12.81
C VAL A 114 -16.99 -13.13 14.16
N PRO A 115 -17.92 -14.09 14.20
CA PRO A 115 -18.25 -14.78 15.44
C PRO A 115 -17.09 -15.66 15.91
N GLN A 116 -16.81 -15.63 17.21
CA GLN A 116 -15.82 -16.44 17.90
C GLN A 116 -16.44 -16.98 19.19
N LYS A 117 -17.10 -18.14 19.10
CA LYS A 117 -17.92 -18.71 20.18
C LYS A 117 -18.98 -17.69 20.64
N GLU A 118 -18.94 -17.27 21.91
CA GLU A 118 -19.87 -16.32 22.53
C GLU A 118 -19.49 -14.84 22.31
N ARG A 119 -18.43 -14.56 21.55
CA ARG A 119 -17.94 -13.20 21.31
C ARG A 119 -17.83 -12.91 19.82
N TYR A 120 -17.72 -11.63 19.47
CA TYR A 120 -17.48 -11.19 18.10
C TYR A 120 -16.15 -10.46 18.01
N ARG A 121 -15.39 -10.74 16.95
CA ARG A 121 -14.16 -10.02 16.64
C ARG A 121 -14.41 -9.10 15.45
N MET A 122 -14.08 -7.82 15.59
CA MET A 122 -14.05 -6.89 14.47
C MET A 122 -12.82 -7.15 13.58
N GLY A 123 -13.01 -7.09 12.27
CA GLY A 123 -11.93 -7.10 11.28
C GLY A 123 -12.14 -6.02 10.23
N LEU A 124 -11.06 -5.59 9.59
CA LEU A 124 -11.08 -4.68 8.45
C LEU A 124 -10.68 -5.46 7.20
N VAL A 125 -11.46 -5.29 6.13
CA VAL A 125 -11.24 -5.96 4.84
C VAL A 125 -10.97 -4.90 3.78
N LEU A 126 -9.79 -4.91 3.20
CA LEU A 126 -9.41 -3.99 2.13
C LEU A 126 -10.26 -4.23 0.87
N ARG A 127 -10.81 -3.18 0.27
CA ARG A 127 -11.65 -3.25 -0.94
C ARG A 127 -11.02 -2.51 -2.12
N SER A 128 -10.52 -1.30 -1.90
CA SER A 128 -9.83 -0.55 -2.95
C SER A 128 -8.72 0.34 -2.39
N ILE A 129 -7.73 0.64 -3.23
CA ILE A 129 -6.73 1.68 -3.00
C ILE A 129 -6.66 2.56 -4.24
N THR A 130 -6.81 3.86 -4.05
CA THR A 130 -6.69 4.87 -5.10
C THR A 130 -5.50 5.77 -4.83
N LEU A 131 -4.53 5.81 -5.74
CA LEU A 131 -3.42 6.76 -5.71
C LEU A 131 -3.91 8.17 -6.01
N LEU A 132 -3.71 9.09 -5.06
CA LEU A 132 -4.05 10.51 -5.19
C LEU A 132 -2.83 11.35 -5.53
N ASP A 133 -1.69 11.08 -4.88
CA ASP A 133 -0.44 11.81 -5.08
C ASP A 133 0.77 10.90 -4.88
N ALA A 134 1.71 10.96 -5.83
CA ALA A 134 2.97 10.23 -5.84
C ALA A 134 4.20 11.16 -5.89
N GLN A 135 4.05 12.46 -5.59
CA GLN A 135 5.10 13.48 -5.70
C GLN A 135 6.42 13.14 -4.98
N HIS A 136 6.38 12.31 -3.93
CA HIS A 136 7.57 11.90 -3.19
C HIS A 136 8.27 10.65 -3.77
N THR A 137 7.61 9.96 -4.69
CA THR A 137 8.08 8.75 -5.36
C THR A 137 8.50 9.05 -6.80
N GLU A 138 7.81 9.99 -7.45
CA GLU A 138 8.13 10.50 -8.79
C GLU A 138 9.27 11.52 -8.74
N THR A 139 10.48 11.11 -8.34
CA THR A 139 11.65 11.90 -8.74
C THR A 139 11.77 11.82 -10.26
N PRO A 140 11.89 12.95 -11.00
CA PRO A 140 11.88 12.95 -12.46
C PRO A 140 13.18 12.32 -12.97
N HIS A 141 13.17 11.02 -13.22
CA HIS A 141 14.22 10.37 -14.01
C HIS A 141 13.96 10.70 -15.48
N LEU A 142 14.38 11.89 -15.87
CA LEU A 142 14.75 12.31 -17.23
C LEU A 142 13.91 11.72 -18.38
N SER A 143 13.01 12.56 -18.86
CA SER A 143 12.79 12.77 -20.29
C SER A 143 14.12 12.99 -21.04
N SER A 144 14.82 11.91 -21.41
CA SER A 144 15.80 11.90 -22.51
C SER A 144 16.40 10.51 -22.71
N SER A 145 15.91 9.74 -23.68
CA SER A 145 16.82 9.09 -24.63
C SER A 145 16.07 8.57 -25.85
N THR A 146 16.45 9.15 -26.97
CA THR A 146 16.24 8.72 -28.34
C THR A 146 16.56 7.23 -28.50
N HIS A 147 15.79 6.57 -29.36
CA HIS A 147 15.97 5.21 -29.86
C HIS A 147 17.45 4.77 -30.00
N ILE A 148 17.89 3.84 -29.14
CA ILE A 148 19.08 3.00 -29.36
C ILE A 148 18.66 1.55 -29.16
N GLN A 149 18.87 0.73 -30.19
CA GLN A 149 18.48 -0.68 -30.27
C GLN A 149 19.26 -1.53 -29.25
N PRO A 150 18.66 -2.59 -28.65
CA PRO A 150 19.36 -3.45 -27.71
C PRO A 150 20.18 -4.53 -28.43
N SER A 151 21.50 -4.45 -28.33
CA SER A 151 22.41 -5.58 -28.61
C SER A 151 22.38 -6.58 -27.46
N LEU A 152 22.20 -7.86 -27.80
CA LEU A 152 22.18 -9.02 -26.92
C LEU A 152 23.47 -9.17 -26.10
N SER A 153 23.40 -9.09 -24.77
CA SER A 153 24.14 -9.99 -23.88
C SER A 153 23.60 -9.89 -22.44
N ALA A 154 23.18 -11.02 -21.89
CA ALA A 154 22.79 -11.12 -20.48
C ALA A 154 23.98 -11.60 -19.64
N PRO A 155 24.27 -10.96 -18.49
CA PRO A 155 25.05 -11.59 -17.44
C PRO A 155 24.14 -11.99 -16.25
N LYS A 156 24.26 -13.26 -15.85
CA LYS A 156 23.69 -13.83 -14.61
C LYS A 156 24.34 -13.17 -13.39
N ILE A 157 23.55 -12.53 -12.53
CA ILE A 157 24.02 -12.03 -11.22
C ILE A 157 23.63 -13.03 -10.12
N LYS A 158 24.64 -13.65 -9.51
CA LYS A 158 24.53 -14.43 -8.26
C LYS A 158 24.31 -13.46 -7.10
N ARG A 159 23.29 -13.70 -6.27
CA ARG A 159 22.98 -12.89 -5.08
C ARG A 159 23.98 -13.21 -3.97
N HIS A 160 24.59 -12.18 -3.39
CA HIS A 160 25.35 -12.29 -2.15
C HIS A 160 24.55 -11.64 -1.03
N VAL A 161 24.30 -12.40 0.05
CA VAL A 161 23.67 -11.97 1.30
C VAL A 161 24.79 -11.55 2.25
N GLY A 162 24.67 -10.37 2.85
CA GLY A 162 25.54 -9.89 3.93
C GLY A 162 25.04 -8.55 4.45
N HIS A 163 24.54 -8.55 5.69
CA HIS A 163 24.20 -7.36 6.47
C HIS A 163 25.46 -6.92 7.23
N GLU A 164 25.62 -5.61 7.44
CA GLU A 164 26.24 -4.91 8.59
C GLU A 164 27.23 -3.76 8.27
N ASP A 165 27.00 -2.65 8.99
CA ASP A 165 27.95 -1.65 9.50
C ASP A 165 28.51 -0.49 8.66
N SER A 166 27.95 -0.15 7.49
CA SER A 166 28.31 1.12 6.80
C SER A 166 27.31 2.28 7.00
N VAL A 167 26.08 1.98 7.42
CA VAL A 167 24.95 2.94 7.35
C VAL A 167 25.01 4.04 8.43
N VAL A 168 25.73 3.85 9.53
CA VAL A 168 25.72 4.80 10.65
C VAL A 168 26.82 5.88 10.56
N LYS A 169 27.92 5.64 9.83
CA LYS A 169 29.04 6.61 9.72
C LYS A 169 28.81 7.68 8.64
N ASP A 170 28.28 7.31 7.48
CA ASP A 170 28.08 8.24 6.35
C ASP A 170 26.96 9.28 6.62
N ALA A 171 25.96 8.90 7.41
CA ALA A 171 24.85 9.78 7.81
C ALA A 171 25.30 10.93 8.74
N ARG A 172 26.33 10.72 9.59
CA ARG A 172 26.88 11.76 10.47
C ARG A 172 27.78 12.74 9.72
N GLU A 173 28.46 12.30 8.67
CA GLU A 173 29.39 13.15 7.89
C GLU A 173 28.65 14.11 6.95
N LYS A 174 27.52 13.68 6.36
CA LYS A 174 26.70 14.52 5.48
C LYS A 174 25.88 15.59 6.21
N MET A 175 25.50 15.35 7.47
CA MET A 175 24.78 16.33 8.30
C MET A 175 25.68 17.48 8.81
N SER A 176 27.01 17.34 8.74
CA SER A 176 27.98 18.41 9.07
C SER A 176 28.11 19.49 7.98
N LYS A 177 27.62 19.24 6.76
CA LYS A 177 27.74 20.17 5.62
C LYS A 177 26.56 21.14 5.45
N TRP A 178 25.53 21.03 6.29
CA TRP A 178 24.39 21.95 6.31
C TRP A 178 24.53 22.95 7.46
N GLN A 179 25.58 23.78 7.41
CA GLN A 179 25.58 25.07 8.13
C GLN A 179 25.08 26.14 7.16
N ILE A 180 23.90 26.69 7.47
CA ILE A 180 23.29 27.80 6.75
C ILE A 180 24.18 29.04 6.93
N ARG A 181 24.94 29.39 5.88
CA ARG A 181 25.48 30.74 5.70
C ARG A 181 24.34 31.62 5.18
N ALA A 182 23.69 32.36 6.07
CA ALA A 182 23.12 33.64 5.70
C ALA A 182 24.26 34.67 5.79
N THR A 183 24.78 35.11 4.65
CA THR A 183 25.66 36.28 4.58
C THR A 183 24.87 37.52 4.97
N ARG A 184 25.38 38.18 6.02
CA ARG A 184 25.19 39.58 6.35
C ARG A 184 25.80 40.47 5.26
N GLU A 185 25.18 41.63 5.07
CA GLU A 185 25.76 43.00 4.98
C GLU A 185 24.76 43.87 4.17
N GLU A 186 24.01 44.78 4.82
CA GLU A 186 24.42 46.15 5.24
C GLU A 186 24.38 47.11 4.02
N GLU A 187 23.93 48.36 4.03
CA GLU A 187 23.63 49.45 4.99
C GLU A 187 22.80 50.49 4.19
N ASP A 188 21.87 51.27 4.75
CA ASP A 188 22.05 52.66 5.22
C ASP A 188 20.61 53.20 5.44
N MET A 189 20.22 54.03 6.42
CA MET A 189 20.95 54.90 7.33
C MET A 189 20.14 55.10 8.63
N SER A 190 20.89 55.24 9.71
CA SER A 190 20.56 55.97 10.93
C SER A 190 20.00 57.38 10.64
N THR A 191 18.95 57.80 11.34
CA THR A 191 18.97 58.85 12.41
C THR A 191 17.57 59.00 12.99
#